data_AF-A0A1E5JQY1-F1
#
_entry.id   AF-A0A1E5JQY1-F1
#
_cell.length_a   1.000
_cell.length_b   1.000
_cell.length_c   1.000
_cell.angle_alpha   90.00
_cell.angle_beta   90.00
_cell.angle_gamma   90.00
#
_symmetry.space_group_name_H-M   'P 1'
#
loop_
_entity.id
_entity.type
_entity.pdbx_description
1 polymer ?
#
loop_
_entity_poly.entity_id
_entity_poly.type
_entity_poly.pdbx_seq_one_letter_code
_entity_poly.pdbx_strand_id
1 'polypeptide(L)'
;MAKYFFALGPSKSSGDKEAEEEEEYPLENEDEYYISSNNQHESLDPLLAAEYAVFSGNLLRHILGSEHPEYHLLRNKNSTKYYRAAKLLENYNDWQEVVTVLSNGSINFQHKAEDEPKNILDVNIVGLIDLFVACHFLGETDWEGGNFGFIKINDAFFAIRLDPGCSFNSFIIENNINLEKYIDNFIINYLTKEITGNSEDDKYLTEILDHENKKFKSFVAQKLFSDRERIISTMRKVAELSENDLHAIKMKSFSISHFPIADKLIAKLLSRRDLYIRFINHLEKDVHQEETEKEEYDESNSVGQKRKRKKTIGFFNQSSLESPHQSQLGCDNNSQDNDKNVKDKRARIDSSTRSPSQH
;
A
#
# COMPACT_ATOMS: atom_id res chain seq x y z
N MET A 1 5.31 -6.30 36.38
CA MET A 1 4.57 -7.58 36.43
C MET A 1 5.02 -8.34 35.20
N ALA A 2 5.81 -9.40 35.34
CA ALA A 2 6.36 -10.13 34.19
C ALA A 2 5.21 -10.79 33.41
N LYS A 3 5.03 -10.42 32.14
CA LYS A 3 4.09 -11.11 31.25
C LYS A 3 4.86 -12.26 30.62
N TYR A 4 4.39 -13.47 30.83
CA TYR A 4 4.91 -14.61 30.12
C TYR A 4 4.01 -14.87 28.92
N PHE A 5 4.63 -15.08 27.77
CA PHE A 5 3.96 -15.41 26.53
C PHE A 5 4.47 -16.76 26.01
N PHE A 6 3.64 -17.44 25.24
CA PHE A 6 4.01 -18.65 24.51
C PHE A 6 3.69 -18.43 23.04
N ALA A 7 4.55 -18.89 22.13
CA ALA A 7 4.16 -18.94 20.72
C ALA A 7 3.39 -20.21 20.45
N LEU A 8 2.30 -20.09 19.69
CA LEU A 8 1.57 -21.25 19.20
C LEU A 8 2.25 -21.71 17.91
N GLY A 9 3.07 -22.77 18.00
CA GLY A 9 3.74 -23.38 16.86
C GLY A 9 2.94 -24.56 16.31
N PRO A 10 3.10 -24.92 15.02
CA PRO A 10 2.55 -26.17 14.49
C PRO A 10 3.23 -27.35 15.19
N SER A 11 2.45 -28.22 15.84
CA SER A 11 2.97 -29.42 16.51
C SER A 11 3.77 -30.28 15.54
N LYS A 12 4.99 -30.68 15.90
CA LYS A 12 5.74 -31.66 15.10
C LYS A 12 5.01 -33.00 15.21
N SER A 13 4.56 -33.52 14.08
CA SER A 13 3.75 -34.74 14.04
C SER A 13 4.59 -35.97 14.41
N SER A 14 4.42 -36.43 15.65
CA SER A 14 4.79 -37.78 16.05
C SER A 14 3.56 -38.50 16.62
N GLY A 15 2.70 -38.99 15.72
CA GLY A 15 1.93 -40.25 15.83
C GLY A 15 0.98 -40.52 17.01
N ASP A 16 1.00 -39.77 18.10
CA ASP A 16 0.25 -40.06 19.32
C ASP A 16 -0.47 -38.79 19.78
N LYS A 17 -1.80 -38.92 19.97
CA LYS A 17 -2.77 -37.95 20.52
C LYS A 17 -2.18 -36.55 20.77
N GLU A 18 -2.32 -35.73 19.73
CA GLU A 18 -1.85 -34.35 19.58
C GLU A 18 -2.16 -33.49 20.81
N ALA A 19 -1.15 -33.33 21.68
CA ALA A 19 -1.03 -32.12 22.46
C ALA A 19 -0.44 -31.06 21.52
N GLU A 20 -1.09 -29.91 21.38
CA GLU A 20 -0.45 -28.71 20.83
C GLU A 20 0.80 -28.45 21.68
N GLU A 21 2.00 -28.76 21.15
CA GLU A 21 3.25 -28.37 21.81
C GLU A 21 3.34 -26.85 21.74
N GLU A 22 2.93 -26.19 22.83
CA GLU A 22 3.17 -24.76 23.05
C GLU A 22 4.69 -24.56 23.11
N GLU A 23 5.28 -24.00 22.05
CA GLU A 23 6.70 -23.67 22.05
C GLU A 23 6.88 -22.43 22.94
N GLU A 24 7.57 -22.60 24.07
CA GLU A 24 7.89 -21.46 24.94
C GLU A 24 8.84 -20.55 24.18
N TYR A 25 8.34 -19.41 23.71
CA TYR A 25 9.17 -18.25 23.38
C TYR A 25 9.17 -17.36 24.62
N PRO A 26 10.11 -17.55 25.55
CA PRO A 26 10.26 -16.58 26.61
C PRO A 26 10.61 -15.25 25.92
N LEU A 27 9.68 -14.29 25.99
CA LEU A 27 9.98 -12.90 25.69
C LEU A 27 10.88 -12.40 26.83
N GLU A 28 12.14 -12.83 26.83
CA GLU A 28 13.13 -12.46 27.85
C GLU A 28 13.45 -10.96 27.81
N ASN A 29 13.10 -10.28 26.72
CA ASN A 29 13.10 -8.82 26.56
C ASN A 29 11.85 -8.34 25.80
N GLU A 30 10.86 -7.77 26.51
CA GLU A 30 9.73 -7.07 25.88
C GLU A 30 10.21 -5.92 24.95
N ASP A 31 11.39 -5.37 25.21
CA ASP A 31 12.00 -4.27 24.45
C ASP A 31 12.48 -4.67 23.04
N GLU A 32 12.55 -5.97 22.73
CA GLU A 32 13.00 -6.48 21.42
C GLU A 32 11.84 -6.76 20.44
N TYR A 33 10.60 -6.63 20.90
CA TYR A 33 9.42 -7.05 20.14
C TYR A 33 8.35 -5.96 20.09
N TYR A 34 7.79 -5.76 18.91
CA TYR A 34 6.49 -5.11 18.76
C TYR A 34 5.40 -6.11 19.12
N ILE A 35 4.53 -5.77 20.08
CA ILE A 35 3.45 -6.63 20.56
C ILE A 35 2.14 -5.85 20.56
N SER A 36 1.11 -6.38 19.90
CA SER A 36 -0.20 -5.73 19.82
C SER A 36 -1.38 -6.69 19.94
N SER A 37 -2.50 -6.18 20.46
CA SER A 37 -3.79 -6.89 20.63
C SER A 37 -5.00 -6.01 20.27
N ASN A 38 -4.79 -4.89 19.58
CA ASN A 38 -5.83 -3.89 19.26
C ASN A 38 -7.13 -4.49 18.67
N ASN A 39 -7.04 -5.46 17.76
CA ASN A 39 -8.22 -5.99 17.06
C ASN A 39 -9.10 -6.95 17.90
N GLN A 40 -8.69 -7.25 19.14
CA GLN A 40 -9.42 -8.21 19.98
C GLN A 40 -10.58 -7.60 20.73
N HIS A 41 -10.54 -6.29 20.97
CA HIS A 41 -11.58 -5.62 21.76
C HIS A 41 -12.94 -5.61 21.09
N GLU A 42 -12.96 -5.81 19.76
CA GLU A 42 -14.16 -5.77 18.93
C GLU A 42 -14.57 -7.16 18.40
N SER A 43 -13.74 -8.19 18.63
CA SER A 43 -14.00 -9.55 18.13
C SER A 43 -14.73 -10.42 19.15
N LEU A 44 -15.72 -11.18 18.66
CA LEU A 44 -16.37 -12.25 19.43
C LEU A 44 -15.41 -13.43 19.69
N ASP A 45 -14.35 -13.56 18.88
CA ASP A 45 -13.29 -14.55 19.02
C ASP A 45 -11.91 -13.86 18.97
N PRO A 46 -11.33 -13.55 20.15
CA PRO A 46 -10.02 -12.89 20.24
C PRO A 46 -8.86 -13.70 19.66
N LEU A 47 -8.91 -15.03 19.72
CA LEU A 47 -7.88 -15.89 19.15
C LEU A 47 -7.93 -15.77 17.62
N LEU A 48 -9.11 -15.98 17.04
CA LEU A 48 -9.28 -15.94 15.60
C LEU A 48 -8.90 -14.56 15.02
N ALA A 49 -9.23 -13.48 15.72
CA ALA A 49 -8.82 -12.12 15.31
C ALA A 49 -7.29 -11.95 15.33
N ALA A 50 -6.59 -12.52 16.31
CA ALA A 50 -5.13 -12.50 16.35
C ALA A 50 -4.52 -13.36 15.24
N GLU A 51 -5.06 -14.54 14.97
CA GLU A 51 -4.62 -15.44 13.89
C GLU A 51 -4.77 -14.79 12.51
N TYR A 52 -5.88 -14.12 12.24
CA TYR A 52 -6.05 -13.35 11.00
C TYR A 52 -4.99 -12.26 10.86
N ALA A 53 -4.70 -11.51 11.93
CA ALA A 53 -3.68 -10.47 11.90
C ALA A 53 -2.26 -11.03 11.72
N VAL A 54 -1.95 -12.21 12.28
CA VAL A 54 -0.67 -12.90 12.03
C VAL A 54 -0.59 -13.39 10.59
N PHE A 55 -1.67 -13.97 10.07
CA PHE A 55 -1.76 -14.46 8.71
C PHE A 55 -1.62 -13.34 7.67
N SER A 56 -2.30 -12.20 7.87
CA SER A 56 -2.18 -11.03 7.00
C SER A 56 -0.76 -10.46 7.00
N GLY A 57 -0.14 -10.32 8.17
CA GLY A 57 1.24 -9.83 8.29
C GLY A 57 2.26 -10.73 7.60
N ASN A 58 2.16 -12.05 7.79
CA ASN A 58 3.06 -13.00 7.13
C ASN A 58 2.82 -13.06 5.62
N LEU A 59 1.59 -12.85 5.15
CA LEU A 59 1.28 -12.75 3.72
C LEU A 59 1.80 -11.45 3.11
N LEU A 60 1.72 -10.32 3.82
CA LEU A 60 2.39 -9.08 3.40
C LEU A 60 3.89 -9.28 3.27
N ARG A 61 4.53 -9.94 4.24
CA ARG A 61 5.95 -10.26 4.17
C ARG A 61 6.30 -11.12 2.96
N HIS A 62 5.47 -12.12 2.66
CA HIS A 62 5.67 -12.97 1.48
C HIS A 62 5.60 -12.17 0.17
N ILE A 63 4.69 -11.20 0.06
CA ILE A 63 4.52 -10.38 -1.15
C ILE A 63 5.58 -9.28 -1.27
N LEU A 64 5.89 -8.61 -0.15
CA LEU A 64 6.66 -7.37 -0.12
C LEU A 64 8.16 -7.59 0.13
N GLY A 65 8.53 -8.74 0.71
CA GLY A 65 9.92 -9.10 0.97
C GLY A 65 10.25 -9.24 2.46
N SER A 66 11.47 -9.71 2.73
CA SER A 66 11.93 -10.08 4.07
C SER A 66 12.07 -8.92 5.05
N GLU A 67 12.12 -7.69 4.53
CA GLU A 67 12.17 -6.44 5.28
C GLU A 67 10.89 -6.17 6.07
N HIS A 68 9.76 -6.73 5.61
CA HIS A 68 8.54 -6.73 6.40
C HIS A 68 8.63 -7.71 7.57
N PRO A 69 8.01 -7.37 8.72
CA PRO A 69 8.08 -8.18 9.92
C PRO A 69 7.42 -9.55 9.74
N GLU A 70 8.04 -10.59 10.31
CA GLU A 70 7.34 -11.86 10.61
C GLU A 70 6.49 -11.65 11.85
N TYR A 71 5.25 -12.15 11.80
CA TYR A 71 4.37 -12.15 12.96
C TYR A 71 4.24 -13.55 13.54
N HIS A 72 4.20 -13.60 14.85
CA HIS A 72 3.98 -14.79 15.66
C HIS A 72 2.75 -14.58 16.53
N LEU A 73 1.96 -15.64 16.69
CA LEU A 73 0.83 -15.65 17.59
C LEU A 73 1.30 -15.98 19.01
N LEU A 74 0.98 -15.10 19.95
CA LEU A 74 1.30 -15.26 21.36
C LEU A 74 0.03 -15.35 22.22
N ARG A 75 0.11 -16.11 23.31
CA ARG A 75 -0.93 -16.16 24.35
C ARG A 75 -0.37 -15.72 25.69
N ASN A 76 -1.10 -14.87 26.42
CA ASN A 76 -0.73 -14.53 27.80
C ASN A 76 -1.19 -15.63 28.76
N LYS A 77 -0.26 -16.22 29.52
CA LYS A 77 -0.54 -17.35 30.44
C LYS A 77 -1.65 -17.06 31.46
N ASN A 78 -1.78 -15.80 31.87
CA ASN A 78 -2.65 -15.37 32.97
C ASN A 78 -3.99 -14.77 32.48
N SER A 79 -4.25 -14.76 31.17
CA SER A 79 -5.48 -14.19 30.63
C SER A 79 -5.94 -14.92 29.37
N THR A 80 -7.16 -14.64 28.91
CA THR A 80 -7.66 -15.10 27.61
C THR A 80 -7.19 -14.20 26.45
N LYS A 81 -6.27 -13.27 26.70
CA LYS A 81 -5.76 -12.38 25.65
C LYS A 81 -4.69 -13.07 24.82
N TYR A 82 -4.85 -12.90 23.52
CA TYR A 82 -3.86 -13.27 22.53
C TYR A 82 -3.11 -12.00 22.11
N TYR A 83 -1.99 -12.16 21.42
CA TYR A 83 -1.22 -11.06 20.90
C TYR A 83 -0.60 -11.51 19.60
N ARG A 84 -0.35 -10.57 18.69
CA ARG A 84 0.63 -10.78 17.65
C ARG A 84 1.92 -10.11 18.07
N ALA A 85 3.03 -10.76 17.78
CA ALA A 85 4.35 -10.22 18.03
C ALA A 85 5.21 -10.28 16.78
N ALA A 86 5.98 -9.22 16.55
CA ALA A 86 7.01 -9.16 15.54
C ALA A 86 8.29 -8.64 16.18
N LYS A 87 9.45 -9.01 15.63
CA LYS A 87 10.71 -8.39 16.05
C LYS A 87 10.62 -6.88 15.82
N LEU A 88 11.05 -6.10 16.82
CA LEU A 88 11.11 -4.65 16.69
C LEU A 88 12.00 -4.27 15.50
N LEU A 89 11.49 -3.39 14.64
CA LEU A 89 12.22 -2.91 13.48
C LEU A 89 13.09 -1.73 13.90
N GLU A 90 14.40 -1.96 13.96
CA GLU A 90 15.35 -0.91 14.26
C GLU A 90 15.17 0.26 13.28
N ASN A 91 15.21 1.46 13.84
CA ASN A 91 15.03 2.70 13.10
C ASN A 91 13.67 2.88 12.41
N TYR A 92 12.62 2.14 12.76
CA TYR A 92 11.28 2.41 12.26
C TYR A 92 10.75 3.78 12.73
N ASN A 93 10.07 4.50 11.85
CA ASN A 93 9.26 5.68 12.15
C ASN A 93 7.98 5.69 11.34
N ASP A 94 6.89 6.15 11.96
CA ASP A 94 5.58 6.23 11.35
C ASP A 94 5.52 7.26 10.21
N TRP A 95 4.62 7.05 9.25
CA TRP A 95 4.39 8.00 8.13
C TRP A 95 4.17 9.42 8.63
N GLN A 96 3.31 9.60 9.63
CA GLN A 96 2.95 10.90 10.17
C GLN A 96 4.11 11.63 10.89
N GLU A 97 5.14 10.89 11.33
CA GLU A 97 6.31 11.46 11.97
C GLU A 97 7.34 11.95 10.95
N VAL A 98 7.46 11.24 9.81
CA VAL A 98 8.53 11.50 8.83
C VAL A 98 8.07 12.28 7.62
N VAL A 99 6.77 12.27 7.29
CA VAL A 99 6.23 12.95 6.12
C VAL A 99 5.48 14.21 6.54
N THR A 100 5.88 15.34 5.97
CA THR A 100 5.20 16.62 6.17
C THR A 100 4.78 17.22 4.83
N VAL A 101 3.50 17.53 4.67
CA VAL A 101 2.98 18.23 3.49
C VAL A 101 2.95 19.73 3.76
N LEU A 102 3.64 20.50 2.94
CA LEU A 102 3.70 21.96 3.04
C LEU A 102 2.53 22.60 2.29
N SER A 103 2.19 23.84 2.65
CA SER A 103 1.09 24.61 2.03
C SER A 103 1.27 24.84 0.52
N ASN A 104 2.50 24.80 0.02
CA ASN A 104 2.81 24.91 -1.40
C ASN A 104 2.66 23.57 -2.17
N GLY A 105 2.21 22.49 -1.51
CA GLY A 105 2.05 21.16 -2.09
C GLY A 105 3.33 20.32 -2.16
N SER A 106 4.47 20.85 -1.69
CA SER A 106 5.70 20.07 -1.53
C SER A 106 5.53 19.08 -0.38
N ILE A 107 6.20 17.93 -0.50
CA ILE A 107 6.20 16.89 0.54
C ILE A 107 7.64 16.71 1.01
N ASN A 108 7.87 17.00 2.28
CA ASN A 108 9.15 16.82 2.92
C ASN A 108 9.21 15.47 3.63
N PHE A 109 10.39 14.88 3.61
CA PHE A 109 10.72 13.63 4.28
C PHE A 109 11.86 13.88 5.27
N GLN A 110 11.60 13.61 6.55
CA GLN A 110 12.59 13.74 7.64
C GLN A 110 12.53 12.51 8.53
N HIS A 111 13.37 11.53 8.23
CA HIS A 111 13.56 10.35 9.06
C HIS A 111 14.64 10.60 10.12
N LYS A 112 14.54 9.99 11.31
CA LYS A 112 15.52 10.19 12.41
C LYS A 112 16.96 9.80 12.09
N ALA A 113 17.17 9.12 10.96
CA ALA A 113 18.46 8.65 10.47
C ALA A 113 19.04 9.57 9.38
N GLU A 114 18.43 10.74 9.19
CA GLU A 114 18.85 11.81 8.30
C GLU A 114 19.00 13.10 9.12
N ASP A 115 20.03 13.88 8.81
CA ASP A 115 20.33 15.12 9.54
C ASP A 115 19.40 16.27 9.12
N GLU A 116 18.94 16.26 7.86
CA GLU A 116 18.16 17.35 7.26
C GLU A 116 16.91 16.83 6.53
N PRO A 117 15.79 17.59 6.56
CA PRO A 117 14.63 17.29 5.73
C PRO A 117 14.97 17.33 4.24
N LYS A 118 14.46 16.37 3.48
CA LYS A 118 14.62 16.28 2.02
C LYS A 118 13.27 16.41 1.32
N ASN A 119 13.27 16.81 0.05
CA ASN A 119 12.08 16.59 -0.77
C ASN A 119 11.90 15.07 -0.94
N ILE A 120 10.69 14.57 -0.72
CA ILE A 120 10.43 13.13 -0.75
C ILE A 120 10.74 12.49 -2.12
N LEU A 121 10.69 13.26 -3.21
CA LEU A 121 11.05 12.79 -4.56
C LEU A 121 12.56 12.56 -4.74
N ASP A 122 13.37 13.15 -3.87
CA ASP A 122 14.83 12.97 -3.85
C ASP A 122 15.25 11.82 -2.92
N VAL A 123 14.28 11.16 -2.27
CA VAL A 123 14.52 10.04 -1.36
C VAL A 123 14.31 8.72 -2.08
N ASN A 124 15.25 7.79 -1.91
CA ASN A 124 15.12 6.43 -2.41
C ASN A 124 14.16 5.61 -1.54
N ILE A 125 12.86 5.72 -1.81
CA ILE A 125 11.81 4.96 -1.13
C ILE A 125 11.48 3.69 -1.92
N VAL A 126 11.60 2.54 -1.28
CA VAL A 126 11.31 1.22 -1.81
C VAL A 126 10.00 0.71 -1.22
N GLY A 127 9.13 0.17 -2.08
CA GLY A 127 7.96 -0.59 -1.63
C GLY A 127 6.72 0.24 -1.27
N LEU A 128 6.75 1.58 -1.38
CA LEU A 128 5.60 2.41 -1.00
C LEU A 128 4.34 2.06 -1.80
N ILE A 129 4.43 2.02 -3.13
CA ILE A 129 3.30 1.60 -3.99
C ILE A 129 3.00 0.12 -3.80
N ASP A 130 4.03 -0.73 -3.70
CA ASP A 130 3.85 -2.17 -3.52
C ASP A 130 2.98 -2.46 -2.29
N LEU A 131 3.23 -1.73 -1.20
CA LEU A 131 2.48 -1.82 0.04
C LEU A 131 0.99 -1.57 -0.17
N PHE A 132 0.59 -0.51 -0.88
CA PHE A 132 -0.84 -0.25 -1.16
C PHE A 132 -1.47 -1.34 -2.03
N VAL A 133 -0.74 -1.87 -3.01
CA VAL A 133 -1.24 -2.96 -3.87
C VAL A 133 -1.43 -4.24 -3.07
N ALA A 134 -0.46 -4.61 -2.24
CA ALA A 134 -0.55 -5.79 -1.38
C ALA A 134 -1.68 -5.66 -0.36
N CYS A 135 -1.83 -4.51 0.29
CA CYS A 135 -2.93 -4.23 1.21
C CYS A 135 -4.30 -4.24 0.52
N HIS A 136 -4.42 -3.73 -0.72
CA HIS A 136 -5.65 -3.86 -1.50
C HIS A 136 -5.96 -5.33 -1.82
N PHE A 137 -4.94 -6.17 -2.12
CA PHE A 137 -5.15 -7.61 -2.25
C PHE A 137 -5.69 -8.23 -0.96
N LEU A 138 -5.16 -7.84 0.19
CA LEU A 138 -5.62 -8.34 1.50
C LEU A 138 -6.93 -7.71 1.99
N GLY A 139 -7.44 -6.67 1.34
CA GLY A 139 -8.62 -5.95 1.80
C GLY A 139 -8.39 -5.25 3.14
N GLU A 140 -7.21 -4.65 3.31
CA GLU A 140 -6.86 -3.80 4.46
C GLU A 140 -7.67 -2.49 4.41
N THR A 141 -8.12 -2.00 5.56
CA THR A 141 -8.95 -0.79 5.66
C THR A 141 -8.38 0.26 6.60
N ASP A 142 -7.44 -0.09 7.47
CA ASP A 142 -6.87 0.85 8.42
C ASP A 142 -5.60 1.48 7.85
N TRP A 143 -5.68 2.74 7.43
CA TRP A 143 -4.53 3.49 6.90
C TRP A 143 -4.16 4.69 7.77
N GLU A 144 -4.40 4.59 9.08
CA GLU A 144 -3.93 5.61 10.01
C GLU A 144 -2.40 5.78 9.88
N GLY A 145 -1.93 7.03 10.01
CA GLY A 145 -0.52 7.38 9.81
C GLY A 145 0.46 6.69 10.76
N GLY A 146 -0.02 6.07 11.84
CA GLY A 146 0.76 5.26 12.78
C GLY A 146 0.83 3.76 12.45
N ASN A 147 0.08 3.27 11.45
CA ASN A 147 0.02 1.84 11.13
C ASN A 147 0.95 1.42 9.97
N PHE A 148 1.59 2.40 9.33
CA PHE A 148 2.64 2.20 8.34
C PHE A 148 3.67 3.31 8.42
N GLY A 149 4.87 3.03 7.92
CA GLY A 149 6.01 3.92 8.09
C GLY A 149 7.21 3.44 7.30
N PHE A 150 8.39 3.80 7.77
CA PHE A 150 9.62 3.54 7.05
C PHE A 150 10.70 2.98 7.98
N ILE A 151 11.53 2.09 7.43
CA ILE A 151 12.82 1.71 8.00
C ILE A 151 13.93 2.11 7.04
N LYS A 152 15.10 2.46 7.57
CA LYS A 152 16.29 2.73 6.76
C LYS A 152 17.19 1.48 6.71
N ILE A 153 17.50 1.01 5.50
CA ILE A 153 18.48 -0.05 5.26
C ILE A 153 19.46 0.45 4.22
N ASN A 154 20.72 0.61 4.61
CA ASN A 154 21.76 1.26 3.80
C ASN A 154 21.28 2.66 3.32
N ASP A 155 21.29 2.92 2.02
CA ASP A 155 20.91 4.19 1.38
C ASP A 155 19.44 4.22 0.92
N ALA A 156 18.60 3.30 1.39
CA ALA A 156 17.20 3.19 1.00
C ALA A 156 16.25 3.18 2.20
N PHE A 157 15.04 3.70 1.98
CA PHE A 157 13.93 3.65 2.93
C PHE A 157 12.88 2.66 2.46
N PHE A 158 12.59 1.65 3.26
CA PHE A 158 11.59 0.64 2.93
C PHE A 158 10.29 1.01 3.61
N ALA A 159 9.20 1.09 2.84
CA ALA A 159 7.86 1.30 3.37
C ALA A 159 7.38 0.01 4.05
N ILE A 160 6.99 0.09 5.32
CA ILE A 160 6.61 -1.07 6.14
C ILE A 160 5.19 -0.90 6.67
N ARG A 161 4.46 -2.02 6.73
CA ARG A 161 3.20 -2.16 7.48
C ARG A 161 3.45 -2.86 8.80
N LEU A 162 3.20 -2.16 9.91
CA LEU A 162 3.41 -2.68 11.26
C LEU A 162 2.13 -3.26 11.87
N ASP A 163 0.96 -2.90 11.33
CA ASP A 163 -0.30 -3.35 11.90
C ASP A 163 -1.31 -3.85 10.85
N PRO A 164 -1.21 -5.10 10.39
CA PRO A 164 -2.12 -5.64 9.38
C PRO A 164 -3.43 -6.16 10.01
N GLY A 165 -3.88 -5.50 11.07
CA GLY A 165 -4.96 -5.95 11.93
C GLY A 165 -6.37 -5.88 11.36
N CYS A 166 -6.58 -4.97 10.41
CA CYS A 166 -7.87 -4.67 9.78
C CYS A 166 -7.91 -5.20 8.34
N SER A 167 -7.17 -6.27 8.08
CA SER A 167 -7.18 -7.01 6.83
C SER A 167 -8.41 -7.93 6.70
N PHE A 168 -8.64 -8.41 5.49
CA PHE A 168 -9.72 -9.32 5.11
C PHE A 168 -11.13 -8.74 5.27
N ASN A 169 -11.28 -7.43 5.11
CA ASN A 169 -12.58 -6.79 5.05
C ASN A 169 -13.43 -7.46 3.96
N SER A 170 -14.58 -8.00 4.35
CA SER A 170 -15.43 -8.80 3.44
C SER A 170 -15.91 -8.01 2.24
N PHE A 171 -16.24 -6.73 2.42
CA PHE A 171 -16.68 -5.87 1.32
C PHE A 171 -15.61 -5.75 0.25
N ILE A 172 -14.34 -5.59 0.65
CA ILE A 172 -13.24 -5.47 -0.31
C ILE A 172 -12.88 -6.82 -0.92
N ILE A 173 -12.71 -7.85 -0.08
CA ILE A 173 -12.29 -9.20 -0.52
C ILE A 173 -13.29 -9.82 -1.50
N GLU A 174 -14.59 -9.59 -1.32
CA GLU A 174 -15.65 -10.17 -2.15
C GLU A 174 -16.00 -9.32 -3.38
N ASN A 175 -15.49 -8.08 -3.47
CA ASN A 175 -15.80 -7.17 -4.58
C ASN A 175 -15.04 -7.55 -5.86
N ASN A 176 -15.77 -7.61 -6.98
CA ASN A 176 -15.23 -7.82 -8.32
C ASN A 176 -14.96 -6.47 -9.00
N ILE A 177 -13.79 -5.91 -8.71
CA ILE A 177 -13.39 -4.61 -9.24
C ILE A 177 -12.79 -4.77 -10.64
N ASN A 178 -13.18 -3.89 -11.55
CA ASN A 178 -12.52 -3.78 -12.85
C ASN A 178 -11.21 -3.01 -12.69
N LEU A 179 -10.09 -3.73 -12.53
CA LEU A 179 -8.76 -3.14 -12.34
C LEU A 179 -8.31 -2.28 -13.53
N GLU A 180 -8.71 -2.63 -14.75
CA GLU A 180 -8.33 -1.94 -15.99
C GLU A 180 -8.76 -0.48 -15.98
N LYS A 181 -10.00 -0.23 -15.55
CA LYS A 181 -10.56 1.13 -15.48
C LYS A 181 -9.91 2.01 -14.41
N TYR A 182 -9.21 1.41 -13.47
CA TYR A 182 -8.75 2.11 -12.27
C TYR A 182 -7.24 2.13 -12.10
N ILE A 183 -6.47 1.44 -12.95
CA ILE A 183 -5.02 1.28 -12.78
C ILE A 183 -4.28 2.62 -12.64
N ASP A 184 -4.60 3.61 -13.48
CA ASP A 184 -3.95 4.93 -13.46
C ASP A 184 -4.28 5.76 -12.20
N ASN A 185 -5.38 5.42 -11.53
CA ASN A 185 -5.85 6.06 -10.30
C ASN A 185 -6.03 5.01 -9.18
N PHE A 186 -5.24 3.94 -9.19
CA PHE A 186 -5.50 2.76 -8.38
C PHE A 186 -5.57 3.10 -6.89
N ILE A 187 -4.54 3.79 -6.38
CA ILE A 187 -4.43 4.17 -4.98
C ILE A 187 -5.55 5.13 -4.56
N ILE A 188 -5.90 6.10 -5.42
CA ILE A 188 -7.04 7.00 -5.17
C ILE A 188 -8.32 6.19 -5.05
N ASN A 189 -8.61 5.29 -6.02
CA ASN A 189 -9.84 4.51 -6.00
C ASN A 189 -9.92 3.62 -4.76
N TYR A 190 -8.83 2.95 -4.41
CA TYR A 190 -8.77 2.11 -3.22
C TYR A 190 -9.05 2.92 -1.94
N LEU A 191 -8.31 4.01 -1.72
CA LEU A 191 -8.45 4.82 -0.49
C LEU A 191 -9.73 5.64 -0.41
N THR A 192 -10.30 6.08 -1.55
CA THR A 192 -11.45 7.01 -1.58
C THR A 192 -12.79 6.38 -1.96
N LYS A 193 -12.81 5.14 -2.48
CA LYS A 193 -14.05 4.46 -2.87
C LYS A 193 -14.24 3.13 -2.14
N GLU A 194 -13.19 2.33 -2.03
CA GLU A 194 -13.32 0.98 -1.47
C GLU A 194 -13.24 0.97 0.06
N ILE A 195 -12.34 1.76 0.63
CA ILE A 195 -12.17 1.85 2.09
C ILE A 195 -13.20 2.81 2.71
N THR A 196 -13.22 4.07 2.27
CA THR A 196 -14.11 5.11 2.82
C THR A 196 -15.59 4.92 2.49
N GLY A 197 -15.93 4.03 1.54
CA GLY A 197 -17.31 3.63 1.28
C GLY A 197 -18.00 2.97 2.49
N ASN A 198 -17.23 2.60 3.53
CA ASN A 198 -17.71 1.94 4.73
C ASN A 198 -17.74 2.82 6.00
N SER A 199 -17.17 4.03 5.98
CA SER A 199 -17.14 4.98 7.11
C SER A 199 -16.76 6.38 6.61
N GLU A 200 -17.63 7.39 6.83
CA GLU A 200 -17.35 8.79 6.43
C GLU A 200 -16.26 9.47 7.28
N ASP A 201 -15.98 8.89 8.46
CA ASP A 201 -15.06 9.44 9.46
C ASP A 201 -13.60 9.08 9.18
N ASP A 202 -13.35 8.03 8.39
CA ASP A 202 -12.01 7.44 8.20
C ASP A 202 -11.34 7.93 6.90
N LYS A 203 -11.13 9.23 6.80
CA LYS A 203 -10.39 9.82 5.67
C LYS A 203 -8.88 9.73 5.91
N TYR A 204 -8.26 8.74 5.31
CA TYR A 204 -6.80 8.55 5.38
C TYR A 204 -6.05 9.46 4.42
N LEU A 205 -4.80 9.80 4.78
CA LEU A 205 -3.90 10.54 3.90
C LEU A 205 -4.51 11.86 3.38
N THR A 206 -5.35 12.52 4.20
CA THR A 206 -6.08 13.74 3.83
C THR A 206 -5.15 14.90 3.47
N GLU A 207 -3.92 14.89 3.95
CA GLU A 207 -2.88 15.85 3.61
C GLU A 207 -2.44 15.74 2.14
N ILE A 208 -2.54 14.55 1.53
CA ILE A 208 -2.16 14.31 0.13
C ILE A 208 -3.35 14.03 -0.81
N LEU A 209 -4.48 13.57 -0.28
CA LEU A 209 -5.67 13.18 -1.05
C LEU A 209 -6.84 14.14 -0.83
N ASP A 210 -7.45 14.53 -1.94
CA ASP A 210 -8.75 15.18 -1.99
C ASP A 210 -9.82 14.12 -2.21
N HIS A 211 -10.42 13.66 -1.10
CA HIS A 211 -11.43 12.59 -1.08
C HIS A 211 -12.73 12.98 -1.81
N GLU A 212 -13.10 14.26 -1.78
CA GLU A 212 -14.31 14.75 -2.43
C GLU A 212 -14.15 14.74 -3.96
N ASN A 213 -13.03 15.27 -4.45
CA ASN A 213 -12.74 15.36 -5.88
C ASN A 213 -12.01 14.13 -6.43
N LYS A 214 -11.68 13.14 -5.58
CA LYS A 214 -11.01 11.88 -5.93
C LYS A 214 -9.73 12.12 -6.73
N LYS A 215 -8.84 12.94 -6.19
CA LYS A 215 -7.57 13.31 -6.82
C LYS A 215 -6.47 13.55 -5.79
N PHE A 216 -5.21 13.52 -6.24
CA PHE A 216 -4.08 14.00 -5.43
C PHE A 216 -4.10 15.54 -5.34
N LYS A 217 -3.74 16.07 -4.17
CA LYS A 217 -3.70 17.52 -3.89
C LYS A 217 -2.49 18.22 -4.51
N SER A 218 -1.43 17.48 -4.84
CA SER A 218 -0.22 18.03 -5.45
C SER A 218 0.38 17.12 -6.52
N PHE A 219 1.16 17.72 -7.42
CA PHE A 219 1.94 16.99 -8.42
C PHE A 219 2.94 16.01 -7.78
N VAL A 220 3.50 16.38 -6.62
CA VAL A 220 4.43 15.52 -5.86
C VAL A 220 3.73 14.23 -5.42
N ALA A 221 2.53 14.35 -4.82
CA ALA A 221 1.73 13.18 -4.45
C ALA A 221 1.37 12.33 -5.67
N GLN A 222 0.93 12.96 -6.76
CA GLN A 222 0.63 12.24 -8.00
C GLN A 222 1.84 11.45 -8.51
N LYS A 223 3.03 12.05 -8.51
CA LYS A 223 4.25 11.37 -8.96
C LYS A 223 4.65 10.20 -8.04
N LEU A 224 4.43 10.31 -6.72
CA LEU A 224 4.74 9.24 -5.77
C LEU A 224 3.83 8.01 -5.89
N PHE A 225 2.56 8.21 -6.24
CA PHE A 225 1.52 7.19 -6.09
C PHE A 225 0.91 6.70 -7.42
N SER A 226 1.24 7.33 -8.56
CA SER A 226 0.71 6.98 -9.89
C SER A 226 1.73 6.26 -10.79
N ASP A 227 2.72 5.56 -10.24
CA ASP A 227 3.65 4.74 -11.04
C ASP A 227 2.95 3.44 -11.50
N ARG A 228 2.37 3.50 -12.69
CA ARG A 228 1.65 2.39 -13.33
C ARG A 228 2.49 1.12 -13.45
N GLU A 229 3.75 1.24 -13.85
CA GLU A 229 4.62 0.07 -14.05
C GLU A 229 4.93 -0.60 -12.72
N ARG A 230 5.13 0.18 -11.65
CA ARG A 230 5.31 -0.37 -10.31
C ARG A 230 4.05 -1.05 -9.77
N ILE A 231 2.88 -0.47 -10.04
CA ILE A 231 1.59 -1.10 -9.67
C ILE A 231 1.45 -2.46 -10.38
N ILE A 232 1.64 -2.49 -11.70
CA ILE A 232 1.54 -3.73 -12.50
C ILE A 232 2.57 -4.77 -12.04
N SER A 233 3.82 -4.36 -11.80
CA SER A 233 4.86 -5.25 -11.30
C SER A 233 4.48 -5.87 -9.96
N THR A 234 3.87 -5.12 -9.04
CA THR A 234 3.41 -5.67 -7.76
C THR A 234 2.20 -6.58 -7.93
N MET A 235 1.26 -6.21 -8.81
CA MET A 235 0.12 -7.07 -9.16
C MET A 235 0.57 -8.42 -9.72
N ARG A 236 1.66 -8.47 -10.49
CA ARG A 236 2.27 -9.74 -10.94
C ARG A 236 2.78 -10.58 -9.77
N LYS A 237 3.49 -9.99 -8.80
CA LYS A 237 3.91 -10.71 -7.58
C LYS A 237 2.72 -11.33 -6.84
N VAL A 238 1.61 -10.59 -6.74
CA VAL A 238 0.36 -11.10 -6.15
C VAL A 238 -0.20 -12.26 -6.99
N ALA A 239 -0.22 -12.12 -8.32
CA ALA A 239 -0.70 -13.15 -9.23
C ALA A 239 0.13 -14.45 -9.18
N GLU A 240 1.41 -14.37 -8.80
CA GLU A 240 2.32 -15.50 -8.63
C GLU A 240 2.11 -16.28 -7.32
N LEU A 241 1.34 -15.75 -6.36
CA LEU A 241 1.04 -16.44 -5.11
C LEU A 241 0.39 -17.80 -5.37
N SER A 242 1.02 -18.87 -4.91
CA SER A 242 0.49 -20.22 -5.04
C SER A 242 -0.44 -20.60 -3.87
N GLU A 243 -1.30 -21.58 -4.11
CA GLU A 243 -2.11 -22.19 -3.03
C GLU A 243 -1.23 -22.81 -1.94
N ASN A 244 -0.07 -23.37 -2.33
CA ASN A 244 0.90 -23.91 -1.39
C ASN A 244 1.50 -22.83 -0.48
N ASP A 245 1.78 -21.64 -1.00
CA ASP A 245 2.27 -20.51 -0.19
C ASP A 245 1.24 -20.13 0.88
N LEU A 246 -0.03 -19.98 0.48
CA LEU A 246 -1.13 -19.64 1.37
C LEU A 246 -1.33 -20.70 2.47
N HIS A 247 -1.26 -21.99 2.11
CA HIS A 247 -1.33 -23.06 3.10
C HIS A 247 -0.11 -23.09 4.01
N ALA A 248 1.10 -22.85 3.51
CA ALA A 248 2.30 -22.78 4.34
C ALA A 248 2.20 -21.65 5.39
N ILE A 249 1.68 -20.47 4.99
CA ILE A 249 1.46 -19.35 5.90
C ILE A 249 0.34 -19.68 6.91
N LYS A 250 -0.75 -20.34 6.47
CA LYS A 250 -1.83 -20.81 7.36
C LYS A 250 -1.28 -21.67 8.50
N MET A 251 -0.44 -22.65 8.17
CA MET A 251 0.13 -23.57 9.17
C MET A 251 0.95 -22.87 10.25
N LYS A 252 1.49 -21.68 9.97
CA LYS A 252 2.23 -20.85 10.93
C LYS A 252 1.37 -19.83 11.67
N SER A 253 0.15 -19.58 11.20
CA SER A 253 -0.66 -18.43 11.63
C SER A 253 -1.93 -18.82 12.38
N PHE A 254 -2.45 -20.02 12.16
CA PHE A 254 -3.70 -20.51 12.76
C PHE A 254 -3.47 -21.74 13.63
N SER A 255 -4.27 -21.87 14.67
CA SER A 255 -4.51 -23.12 15.39
C SER A 255 -5.23 -24.14 14.50
N ILE A 256 -5.02 -25.44 14.77
CA ILE A 256 -5.58 -26.53 13.98
C ILE A 256 -7.11 -26.46 13.95
N SER A 257 -7.74 -26.11 15.08
CA SER A 257 -9.19 -25.93 15.19
C SER A 257 -9.77 -24.89 14.23
N HIS A 258 -8.97 -23.90 13.83
CA HIS A 258 -9.39 -22.83 12.91
C HIS A 258 -8.95 -23.04 11.45
N PHE A 259 -8.30 -24.17 11.12
CA PHE A 259 -7.96 -24.48 9.72
C PHE A 259 -9.16 -24.47 8.77
N PRO A 260 -10.36 -25.01 9.12
CA PRO A 260 -11.52 -24.93 8.22
C PRO A 260 -11.97 -23.49 7.94
N ILE A 261 -11.72 -22.55 8.85
CA ILE A 261 -12.00 -21.13 8.66
C ILE A 261 -10.93 -20.51 7.75
N ALA A 262 -9.65 -20.78 8.03
CA ALA A 262 -8.54 -20.31 7.20
C ALA A 262 -8.62 -20.82 5.75
N ASP A 263 -9.03 -22.07 5.53
CA ASP A 263 -9.20 -22.63 4.18
C ASP A 263 -10.29 -21.90 3.38
N LYS A 264 -11.36 -21.44 4.05
CA LYS A 264 -12.37 -20.58 3.41
C LYS A 264 -11.79 -19.21 3.04
N LEU A 265 -10.95 -18.63 3.88
CA LEU A 265 -10.25 -17.38 3.55
C LEU A 265 -9.30 -17.58 2.36
N ILE A 266 -8.51 -18.66 2.35
CA ILE A 266 -7.60 -19.00 1.24
C ILE A 266 -8.39 -19.09 -0.07
N ALA A 267 -9.53 -19.78 -0.09
CA ALA A 267 -10.37 -19.84 -1.29
C ALA A 267 -10.80 -18.45 -1.79
N LYS A 268 -11.15 -17.53 -0.88
CA LYS A 268 -11.46 -16.13 -1.25
C LYS A 268 -10.24 -15.40 -1.81
N LEU A 269 -9.06 -15.58 -1.20
CA LEU A 269 -7.82 -14.96 -1.66
C LEU A 269 -7.39 -15.50 -3.04
N LEU A 270 -7.56 -16.79 -3.31
CA LEU A 270 -7.31 -17.38 -4.63
C LEU A 270 -8.26 -16.81 -5.69
N SER A 271 -9.57 -16.74 -5.39
CA SER A 271 -10.53 -16.09 -6.28
C SER A 271 -10.16 -14.63 -6.57
N ARG A 272 -9.69 -13.91 -5.54
CA ARG A 272 -9.22 -12.53 -5.68
C ARG A 272 -7.93 -12.45 -6.50
N ARG A 273 -6.97 -13.35 -6.30
CA ARG A 273 -5.74 -13.45 -7.10
C ARG A 273 -6.07 -13.66 -8.58
N ASP A 274 -7.11 -14.44 -8.89
CA ASP A 274 -7.54 -14.65 -10.26
C ASP A 274 -8.04 -13.36 -10.95
N LEU A 275 -8.52 -12.36 -10.20
CA LEU A 275 -8.79 -11.01 -10.76
C LEU A 275 -7.52 -10.34 -11.26
N TYR A 276 -6.42 -10.47 -10.51
CA TYR A 276 -5.12 -9.92 -10.88
C TYR A 276 -4.56 -10.66 -12.09
N ILE A 277 -4.63 -11.99 -12.10
CA ILE A 277 -4.22 -12.82 -13.25
C ILE A 277 -4.98 -12.41 -14.52
N ARG A 278 -6.31 -12.26 -14.44
CA ARG A 278 -7.13 -11.84 -15.59
C ARG A 278 -6.71 -10.47 -16.10
N PHE A 279 -6.47 -9.52 -15.20
CA PHE A 279 -6.03 -8.17 -15.54
C PHE A 279 -4.66 -8.18 -16.24
N ILE A 280 -3.67 -8.88 -15.68
CA ILE A 280 -2.33 -9.00 -16.29
C ILE A 280 -2.40 -9.64 -17.68
N ASN A 281 -3.16 -10.72 -17.83
CA ASN A 281 -3.35 -11.38 -19.12
C ASN A 281 -4.02 -10.48 -20.17
N HIS A 282 -4.88 -9.56 -19.76
CA HIS A 282 -5.48 -8.59 -20.67
C HIS A 282 -4.44 -7.58 -21.15
N LEU A 283 -3.65 -7.01 -20.23
CA LEU A 283 -2.57 -6.07 -20.58
C LEU A 283 -1.59 -6.69 -21.58
N GLU A 284 -1.24 -7.96 -21.42
CA GLU A 284 -0.30 -8.66 -22.31
C GLU A 284 -0.89 -8.94 -23.70
N LYS A 285 -2.21 -9.17 -23.80
CA LYS A 285 -2.89 -9.33 -25.10
C LYS A 285 -2.98 -8.04 -25.88
N ASP A 286 -3.24 -6.92 -25.21
CA ASP A 286 -3.37 -5.61 -25.86
C ASP A 286 -2.02 -5.18 -26.49
N VAL A 287 -0.91 -5.44 -25.79
CA VAL A 287 0.44 -5.19 -26.32
C VAL A 287 0.70 -5.99 -27.61
N HIS A 288 0.35 -7.29 -27.62
CA HIS A 288 0.54 -8.13 -28.81
C HIS A 288 -0.36 -7.72 -30.00
N GLN A 289 -1.56 -7.19 -29.75
CA GLN A 289 -2.43 -6.68 -30.81
C GLN A 289 -1.87 -5.39 -31.42
N GLU A 290 -1.38 -4.45 -30.61
CA GLU A 290 -0.75 -3.21 -31.11
C GLU A 290 0.53 -3.46 -31.92
N GLU A 291 1.32 -4.49 -31.56
CA GLU A 291 2.51 -4.89 -32.32
C GLU A 291 2.12 -5.49 -33.68
N THR A 292 1.10 -6.37 -33.71
CA THR A 292 0.63 -7.00 -34.96
C THR A 292 0.05 -5.97 -35.93
N GLU A 293 -0.72 -4.99 -35.44
CA GLU A 293 -1.29 -3.92 -36.28
C GLU A 293 -0.21 -2.97 -36.84
N LYS A 294 0.88 -2.73 -36.10
CA LYS A 294 2.03 -1.95 -36.60
C LYS A 294 2.80 -2.69 -37.68
N GLU A 295 2.99 -4.00 -37.54
CA GLU A 295 3.66 -4.82 -38.56
C GLU A 295 2.85 -4.89 -39.87
N GLU A 296 1.53 -5.05 -39.81
CA GLU A 296 0.66 -5.03 -41.00
C GLU A 296 0.64 -3.64 -41.70
N TYR A 297 0.72 -2.56 -40.93
CA TYR A 297 0.80 -1.19 -41.48
C TYR A 297 2.14 -0.92 -42.19
N ASP A 298 3.26 -1.40 -41.64
CA ASP A 298 4.57 -1.23 -42.25
C ASP A 298 4.77 -2.14 -43.47
N GLU A 299 4.23 -3.36 -43.46
CA GLU A 299 4.24 -4.23 -44.64
C GLU A 299 3.40 -3.64 -45.79
N SER A 300 2.20 -3.12 -45.51
CA SER A 300 1.33 -2.51 -46.52
C SER A 300 1.91 -1.20 -47.11
N ASN A 301 2.68 -0.44 -46.34
CA ASN A 301 3.40 0.74 -46.84
C ASN A 301 4.73 0.43 -47.56
N SER A 302 5.41 -0.68 -47.22
CA SER A 302 6.64 -1.10 -47.92
C SER A 302 6.38 -1.65 -49.32
N VAL A 303 5.19 -2.22 -49.57
CA VAL A 303 4.77 -2.72 -50.89
C VAL A 303 4.28 -1.59 -51.80
N GLY A 304 3.82 -0.46 -51.24
CA GLY A 304 3.35 0.72 -51.98
C GLY A 304 4.44 1.61 -52.60
N GLN A 305 5.67 1.59 -52.09
CA GLN A 305 6.72 2.54 -52.53
C GLN A 305 7.68 2.04 -53.63
N LYS A 306 7.57 0.80 -54.11
CA LYS A 306 8.45 0.28 -55.20
C LYS A 306 7.99 0.61 -56.63
N ARG A 307 6.91 1.37 -56.85
CA ARG A 307 6.45 1.76 -58.20
C ARG A 307 6.08 3.24 -58.30
N LYS A 308 7.09 4.12 -58.40
CA LYS A 308 7.10 5.34 -59.25
C LYS A 308 8.35 6.19 -58.97
N ARG A 309 9.49 5.81 -59.56
CA ARG A 309 10.58 6.76 -59.87
C ARG A 309 11.02 6.55 -61.31
N LYS A 310 10.45 7.35 -62.21
CA LYS A 310 11.03 7.65 -63.53
C LYS A 310 10.73 9.11 -63.90
N LYS A 311 11.83 9.87 -63.97
CA LYS A 311 12.10 11.08 -64.78
C LYS A 311 11.06 12.21 -64.75
N THR A 312 11.49 13.41 -64.37
CA THR A 312 11.72 14.53 -65.32
C THR A 312 12.69 15.55 -64.70
N ILE A 313 13.57 16.05 -65.56
CA ILE A 313 14.65 17.03 -65.37
C ILE A 313 14.09 18.41 -65.79
N GLY A 314 14.47 19.50 -65.11
CA GLY A 314 14.66 20.79 -65.79
C GLY A 314 14.20 22.08 -65.08
N PHE A 315 15.17 22.77 -64.46
CA PHE A 315 15.57 24.18 -64.68
C PHE A 315 14.71 25.42 -64.29
N PHE A 316 15.44 26.40 -63.69
CA PHE A 316 15.21 27.87 -63.53
C PHE A 316 14.12 28.32 -62.52
N ASN A 317 14.22 29.39 -61.72
CA ASN A 317 15.14 30.54 -61.62
C ASN A 317 15.08 31.20 -60.20
N GLN A 318 15.97 32.17 -59.99
CA GLN A 318 16.25 33.03 -58.81
C GLN A 318 15.13 33.97 -58.31
N SER A 319 15.46 34.58 -57.15
CA SER A 319 14.96 35.83 -56.52
C SER A 319 13.72 35.67 -55.62
N SER A 320 13.46 36.43 -54.56
CA SER A 320 14.19 37.34 -53.65
C SER A 320 13.17 37.80 -52.60
N LEU A 321 13.63 38.46 -51.53
CA LEU A 321 12.91 39.43 -50.66
C LEU A 321 12.28 38.93 -49.35
N GLU A 322 12.86 39.47 -48.27
CA GLU A 322 12.21 40.25 -47.20
C GLU A 322 11.37 39.55 -46.10
N SER A 323 11.91 39.64 -44.87
CA SER A 323 11.18 39.85 -43.60
C SER A 323 10.72 41.32 -43.51
N PRO A 324 10.15 41.87 -42.41
CA PRO A 324 9.58 41.32 -41.16
C PRO A 324 8.24 42.00 -40.74
N HIS A 325 7.67 41.65 -39.57
CA HIS A 325 6.97 42.51 -38.57
C HIS A 325 6.06 41.63 -37.67
N GLN A 326 6.23 41.66 -36.33
CA GLN A 326 5.46 42.45 -35.33
C GLN A 326 3.95 42.16 -35.37
N SER A 327 3.19 42.00 -34.27
CA SER A 327 3.20 42.68 -32.97
C SER A 327 2.24 42.01 -31.96
N GLN A 328 2.54 42.22 -30.67
CA GLN A 328 1.65 42.58 -29.54
C GLN A 328 0.25 41.98 -29.40
N LEU A 329 -0.02 41.46 -28.19
CA LEU A 329 -1.19 41.70 -27.29
C LEU A 329 -0.73 41.10 -25.93
N GLY A 330 -0.66 41.78 -24.78
CA GLY A 330 -1.45 42.90 -24.28
C GLY A 330 -2.67 42.36 -23.55
N CYS A 331 -2.61 42.23 -22.21
CA CYS A 331 -3.71 42.46 -21.27
C CYS A 331 -3.23 42.24 -19.82
N ASP A 332 -3.04 43.36 -19.14
CA ASP A 332 -3.15 43.53 -17.70
C ASP A 332 -4.55 43.11 -17.20
N ASN A 333 -4.66 42.66 -15.95
CA ASN A 333 -5.55 43.30 -14.97
C ASN A 333 -5.49 42.66 -13.57
N ASN A 334 -5.25 43.56 -12.61
CA ASN A 334 -5.87 43.68 -11.29
C ASN A 334 -5.50 42.72 -10.16
N SER A 335 -4.50 43.18 -9.39
CA SER A 335 -4.53 43.13 -7.93
C SER A 335 -5.72 43.93 -7.37
N GLN A 336 -6.42 43.40 -6.38
CA GLN A 336 -6.92 44.22 -5.29
C GLN A 336 -7.13 43.38 -4.03
N ASP A 337 -6.56 43.92 -2.97
CA ASP A 337 -6.58 43.48 -1.59
C ASP A 337 -8.01 43.31 -1.04
N ASN A 338 -8.14 42.43 -0.05
CA ASN A 338 -8.82 42.81 1.19
C ASN A 338 -8.34 41.97 2.38
N ASP A 339 -7.65 42.67 3.26
CA ASP A 339 -7.38 42.33 4.66
C ASP A 339 -8.67 42.04 5.47
N LYS A 340 -8.44 41.28 6.56
CA LYS A 340 -9.08 41.30 7.90
C LYS A 340 -9.70 39.97 8.31
N ASN A 341 -9.01 39.21 9.16
CA ASN A 341 -9.17 39.38 10.61
C ASN A 341 -8.35 38.34 11.39
N VAL A 342 -7.44 38.88 12.19
CA VAL A 342 -6.77 38.22 13.31
C VAL A 342 -7.76 38.07 14.46
N LYS A 343 -7.95 36.85 14.98
CA LYS A 343 -8.19 36.64 16.42
C LYS A 343 -7.49 35.35 16.90
N ASP A 344 -6.45 35.61 17.68
CA ASP A 344 -5.89 34.73 18.71
C ASP A 344 -6.97 34.02 19.53
N LYS A 345 -6.70 32.74 19.85
CA LYS A 345 -6.78 32.24 21.24
C LYS A 345 -5.96 30.96 21.41
N ARG A 346 -4.86 31.11 22.17
CA ARG A 346 -4.10 30.06 22.85
C ARG A 346 -4.99 29.31 23.86
N ALA A 347 -4.73 28.01 24.07
CA ALA A 347 -4.07 27.47 25.29
C ALA A 347 -4.56 26.07 25.74
N ARG A 348 -3.56 25.22 26.04
CA ARG A 348 -3.42 24.21 27.12
C ARG A 348 -4.29 22.93 27.07
N ILE A 349 -3.70 21.73 27.05
CA ILE A 349 -2.87 20.99 28.04
C ILE A 349 -3.70 20.38 29.20
N ASP A 350 -3.53 19.05 29.31
CA ASP A 350 -3.60 18.13 30.45
C ASP A 350 -4.90 17.57 31.05
N SER A 351 -4.95 16.22 30.99
CA SER A 351 -5.18 15.23 32.06
C SER A 351 -6.39 15.38 32.98
N SER A 352 -7.22 14.32 33.06
CA SER A 352 -7.63 13.80 34.37
C SER A 352 -8.04 12.32 34.33
N THR A 353 -7.28 11.54 35.08
CA THR A 353 -7.70 10.35 35.81
C THR A 353 -8.98 10.58 36.63
N ARG A 354 -9.91 9.63 36.64
CA ARG A 354 -10.73 9.34 37.84
C ARG A 354 -11.22 7.89 37.87
N SER A 355 -10.93 7.28 39.01
CA SER A 355 -11.21 5.91 39.48
C SER A 355 -12.69 5.70 39.88
N PRO A 356 -13.09 4.48 40.29
CA PRO A 356 -14.45 3.94 40.15
C PRO A 356 -15.38 4.25 41.33
N SER A 357 -16.68 4.19 41.08
CA SER A 357 -17.72 4.10 42.11
C SER A 357 -18.16 2.65 42.31
N GLN A 358 -18.10 2.23 43.57
CA GLN A 358 -18.73 1.05 44.12
C GLN A 358 -20.25 1.09 43.92
N HIS A 359 -20.85 -0.05 43.53
CA HIS A 359 -22.07 -0.59 44.13
C HIS A 359 -22.18 -2.08 43.85
#